data_AF-A0A2V3UAL0-F1
#
_entry.id   AF-A0A2V3UAL0-F1
#
_cell.length_a   1.000
_cell.length_b   1.000
_cell.length_c   1.000
_cell.angle_alpha   90.00
_cell.angle_beta   90.00
_cell.angle_gamma   90.00
#
_symmetry.space_group_name_H-M   'P 1'
#
loop_
_entity.id
_entity.type
_entity.pdbx_description
1 polymer ?
#
loop_
_entity_poly.entity_id
_entity_poly.type
_entity_poly.pdbx_seq_one_letter_code
_entity_poly.pdbx_strand_id
1 'polypeptide(L)'
;MKAQPAHLTTVPGDPRRDFWTYPDLAQVFSVSIDLLRRKLMPQWEAADFPRPLPWCTREKRWNPAAVLAWKDRQERRNRSVPPELVPQQGGQS
;
A
#
# COMPACT_ATOMS: atom_id res chain seq x y z
N MET A 1 38.38 -12.85 16.66
CA MET A 1 36.97 -13.14 16.35
C MET A 1 36.43 -11.96 15.56
N LYS A 2 36.29 -12.07 14.23
CA LYS A 2 35.76 -10.96 13.41
C LYS A 2 34.24 -11.04 13.46
N ALA A 3 33.60 -10.08 14.13
CA ALA A 3 32.16 -9.91 14.07
C ALA A 3 31.79 -9.63 12.60
N GLN A 4 31.06 -10.56 11.99
CA GLN A 4 30.41 -10.31 10.71
C GLN A 4 29.50 -9.09 10.90
N PRO A 5 29.60 -8.02 10.10
CA PRO A 5 28.56 -7.02 10.11
C PRO A 5 27.27 -7.77 9.76
N ALA A 6 26.24 -7.67 10.60
CA ALA A 6 24.93 -8.19 10.25
C ALA A 6 24.55 -7.53 8.93
N HIS A 7 24.70 -8.28 7.83
CA HIS A 7 23.99 -7.98 6.60
C HIS A 7 22.53 -8.02 7.04
N LEU A 8 21.98 -6.84 7.35
CA LEU A 8 20.55 -6.62 7.50
C LEU A 8 19.95 -7.09 6.19
N THR A 9 19.59 -8.37 6.13
CA THR A 9 18.78 -8.97 5.08
C THR A 9 17.46 -8.25 5.18
N THR A 10 17.41 -7.07 4.55
CA THR A 10 16.30 -6.15 4.67
C THR A 10 15.19 -6.79 3.85
N VAL A 11 14.27 -7.45 4.55
CA VAL A 11 13.16 -8.17 3.94
C VAL A 11 12.35 -7.17 3.12
N PRO A 12 12.00 -7.49 1.86
CA PRO A 12 11.15 -6.64 1.05
C PRO A 12 9.82 -6.39 1.79
N GLY A 13 9.43 -5.12 1.93
CA GLY A 13 8.24 -4.75 2.71
C GLY A 13 8.43 -4.66 4.22
N ASP A 14 9.67 -4.67 4.73
CA ASP A 14 9.91 -4.43 6.15
C ASP A 14 9.49 -2.98 6.54
N PRO A 15 8.63 -2.81 7.57
CA PRO A 15 8.09 -1.51 7.95
C PRO A 15 9.09 -0.59 8.66
N ARG A 16 10.27 -1.10 9.04
CA ARG A 16 11.34 -0.33 9.71
C ARG A 16 12.31 0.32 8.72
N ARG A 17 12.12 0.09 7.41
CA ARG A 17 12.89 0.77 6.37
C ARG A 17 12.57 2.26 6.34
N ASP A 18 13.55 3.07 5.99
CA ASP A 18 13.32 4.51 5.78
C ASP A 18 12.38 4.80 4.61
N PHE A 19 12.41 3.94 3.58
CA PHE A 19 11.57 4.07 2.40
C PHE A 19 11.28 2.72 1.74
N TRP A 20 10.13 2.66 1.07
CA TRP A 20 9.69 1.56 0.22
C TRP A 20 9.74 1.93 -1.25
N THR A 21 10.02 0.93 -2.08
CA THR A 21 10.02 1.03 -3.54
C THR A 21 8.86 0.24 -4.14
N TYR A 22 8.66 0.28 -5.46
CA TYR A 22 7.62 -0.54 -6.11
C TYR A 22 7.72 -2.05 -5.77
N PRO A 23 8.91 -2.69 -5.77
CA PRO A 23 9.07 -4.06 -5.29
C PRO A 23 8.58 -4.29 -3.86
N ASP A 24 8.86 -3.36 -2.95
CA ASP A 24 8.40 -3.46 -1.56
C ASP A 24 6.89 -3.37 -1.45
N LEU A 25 6.28 -2.41 -2.16
CA LEU A 25 4.82 -2.29 -2.23
C LEU A 25 4.21 -3.57 -2.82
N ALA A 26 4.77 -4.08 -3.92
CA ALA A 26 4.31 -5.31 -4.55
C ALA A 26 4.32 -6.49 -3.55
N GLN A 27 5.38 -6.62 -2.75
CA GLN A 27 5.47 -7.63 -1.71
C GLN A 27 4.43 -7.42 -0.59
N VAL A 28 4.32 -6.21 -0.04
CA VAL A 28 3.41 -5.88 1.08
C VAL A 28 1.94 -6.11 0.71
N PHE A 29 1.59 -5.79 -0.52
CA PHE A 29 0.24 -5.98 -1.05
C PHE A 29 0.06 -7.35 -1.74
N SER A 30 1.10 -8.19 -1.76
CA SER A 30 1.13 -9.51 -2.38
C SER A 30 0.63 -9.53 -3.84
N VAL A 31 1.09 -8.57 -4.64
CA VAL A 31 0.73 -8.38 -6.05
C VAL A 31 1.98 -8.24 -6.92
N SER A 32 1.86 -8.49 -8.23
CA SER A 32 2.96 -8.27 -9.16
C SER A 32 3.26 -6.78 -9.36
N ILE A 33 4.54 -6.42 -9.53
CA ILE A 33 4.97 -5.03 -9.79
C ILE A 33 4.29 -4.43 -11.03
N ASP A 34 4.09 -5.22 -12.09
CA ASP A 34 3.42 -4.74 -13.31
C ASP A 34 1.94 -4.39 -13.06
N LEU A 35 1.22 -5.29 -12.38
CA LEU A 35 -0.17 -5.06 -11.97
C LEU A 35 -0.27 -3.84 -11.05
N LEU A 36 0.65 -3.74 -10.09
CA LEU A 36 0.75 -2.62 -9.18
C LEU A 36 0.87 -1.30 -9.95
N ARG A 37 1.84 -1.19 -10.87
CA ARG A 37 2.11 0.05 -11.62
C ARG A 37 1.02 0.42 -12.61
N ARG A 38 0.49 -0.55 -13.36
CA ARG A 38 -0.43 -0.28 -14.48
C ARG A 38 -1.89 -0.18 -14.06
N LYS A 39 -2.29 -0.92 -13.03
CA LYS A 39 -3.71 -1.06 -12.65
C LYS A 39 -3.99 -0.49 -11.28
N LEU A 40 -3.21 -0.85 -10.26
CA LEU A 40 -3.52 -0.48 -8.88
C LEU A 40 -3.10 0.95 -8.57
N MET A 41 -1.94 1.38 -9.03
CA MET A 41 -1.41 2.72 -8.73
C MET A 41 -2.34 3.86 -9.13
N PRO A 42 -2.93 3.92 -10.34
CA PRO A 42 -3.89 4.98 -10.68
C PRO A 42 -5.15 4.95 -9.80
N GLN A 43 -5.61 3.76 -9.41
CA GLN A 43 -6.76 3.61 -8.50
C GLN A 43 -6.40 4.07 -7.08
N TRP A 44 -5.19 3.75 -6.63
CA TRP A 44 -4.69 4.14 -5.32
C TRP A 44 -4.47 5.65 -5.26
N GLU A 45 -3.87 6.26 -6.29
CA GLU A 45 -3.72 7.72 -6.38
C GLU A 45 -5.08 8.44 -6.34
N ALA A 46 -6.11 7.89 -6.99
CA ALA A 46 -7.48 8.40 -6.87
C ALA A 46 -8.08 8.22 -5.46
N ALA A 47 -7.60 7.23 -4.70
CA ALA A 47 -7.98 6.97 -3.32
C ALA A 47 -7.04 7.64 -2.29
N ASP A 48 -6.37 8.74 -2.68
CA ASP A 48 -5.45 9.52 -1.82
C ASP A 48 -4.23 8.73 -1.33
N PHE A 49 -3.69 7.85 -2.19
CA PHE A 49 -2.45 7.13 -1.88
C PHE A 49 -1.28 8.09 -1.67
N PRO A 50 -0.39 7.83 -0.68
CA PRO A 50 0.74 8.70 -0.39
C PRO A 50 1.61 8.95 -1.62
N ARG A 51 1.95 10.22 -1.82
CA ARG A 51 2.86 10.63 -2.89
C ARG A 51 4.27 10.12 -2.61
N PRO A 52 5.04 9.80 -3.66
CA PRO A 52 6.45 9.47 -3.50
C PRO A 52 7.23 10.68 -2.96
N LEU A 53 8.32 10.41 -2.26
CA LEU A 53 9.21 11.39 -1.66
C LEU A 53 9.81 12.30 -2.75
N PRO A 54 9.68 13.64 -2.61
CA PRO A 54 9.95 14.59 -3.71
C PRO A 54 11.45 14.70 -4.07
N TRP A 55 12.34 14.36 -3.14
CA TRP A 55 13.79 14.43 -3.33
C TRP A 55 14.37 13.21 -4.04
N CYS A 56 13.57 12.16 -4.31
CA CYS A 56 14.02 11.00 -5.06
C CYS A 56 13.49 11.04 -6.50
N THR A 57 14.27 11.65 -7.40
CA THR A 57 13.89 11.87 -8.79
C THR A 57 14.19 10.67 -9.71
N ARG A 58 15.13 9.80 -9.32
CA ARG A 58 15.52 8.61 -10.11
C ARG A 58 14.67 7.38 -9.82
N GLU A 59 14.15 7.27 -8.60
CA GLU A 59 13.39 6.12 -8.14
C GLU A 59 12.24 6.59 -7.27
N LYS A 60 11.01 6.16 -7.60
CA LYS A 60 9.86 6.48 -6.75
C LYS A 60 9.99 5.74 -5.42
N ARG A 61 10.02 6.51 -4.34
CA ARG A 61 10.15 6.02 -2.97
C ARG A 61 9.00 6.50 -2.12
N TRP A 62 8.45 5.65 -1.27
CA TRP A 62 7.34 5.97 -0.39
C TRP A 62 7.74 5.81 1.06
N ASN A 63 7.15 6.63 1.93
CA ASN A 63 7.29 6.46 3.38
C ASN A 63 6.44 5.26 3.83
N PRO A 64 7.02 4.21 4.44
CA PRO A 64 6.30 3.00 4.87
C PRO A 64 5.17 3.31 5.85
N ALA A 65 5.40 4.23 6.79
CA ALA A 65 4.38 4.61 7.76
C ALA A 65 3.16 5.24 7.09
N ALA A 66 3.38 6.07 6.06
CA ALA A 66 2.30 6.69 5.29
C ALA A 66 1.51 5.66 4.48
N VAL A 67 2.20 4.69 3.85
CA VAL A 67 1.57 3.60 3.10
C VAL A 67 0.74 2.71 4.01
N LEU A 68 1.28 2.34 5.19
CA LEU A 68 0.56 1.52 6.17
C LEU A 68 -0.65 2.24 6.75
N ALA A 69 -0.53 3.54 7.07
CA ALA A 69 -1.65 4.35 7.54
C ALA A 69 -2.74 4.50 6.45
N TRP A 70 -2.35 4.59 5.18
CA TRP A 70 -3.31 4.56 4.07
C TRP A 70 -3.98 3.19 3.95
N LYS A 71 -3.22 2.09 4.05
CA LYS A 71 -3.77 0.73 4.01
C LYS A 71 -4.80 0.51 5.13
N ASP A 72 -4.45 0.85 6.37
CA ASP A 72 -5.39 0.78 7.51
C ASP A 72 -6.64 1.63 7.26
N ARG A 73 -6.50 2.85 6.71
CA ARG A 73 -7.65 3.68 6.31
C ARG A 73 -8.52 3.01 5.25
N GLN A 74 -7.93 2.36 4.24
CA GLN A 74 -8.72 1.63 3.23
C GLN A 74 -9.40 0.40 3.82
N GLU A 75 -8.74 -0.36 4.68
CA GLU A 75 -9.35 -1.51 5.35
C GLU A 75 -10.49 -1.09 6.28
N ARG A 76 -10.30 0.00 7.03
CA ARG A 76 -11.37 0.62 7.84
C ARG A 76 -12.48 1.14 6.95
N ARG A 77 -12.18 1.83 5.85
CA ARG A 77 -13.20 2.33 4.94
C ARG A 77 -13.98 1.17 4.32
N ASN A 78 -13.31 0.14 3.83
CA ASN A 78 -13.93 -1.08 3.28
C ASN A 78 -14.78 -1.82 4.31
N ARG A 79 -14.34 -1.85 5.58
CA ARG A 79 -15.08 -2.44 6.69
C ARG A 79 -16.22 -1.54 7.21
N SER A 80 -16.11 -0.23 7.00
CA SER A 80 -17.08 0.78 7.44
C SER A 80 -18.03 1.20 6.34
N VAL A 81 -17.83 0.78 5.08
CA VAL A 81 -18.93 0.70 4.13
C VAL A 81 -19.78 -0.42 4.70
N PRO A 82 -20.97 -0.13 5.26
CA PRO A 82 -21.94 -1.20 5.39
C PRO A 82 -22.09 -1.78 3.97
N PRO A 83 -22.31 -3.10 3.80
CA PRO A 83 -22.90 -3.54 2.55
C PRO A 83 -24.08 -2.61 2.33
N GLU A 84 -24.12 -1.89 1.21
CA GLU A 84 -25.25 -1.01 0.91
C GLU A 84 -26.49 -1.83 1.24
N LEU A 85 -27.26 -1.37 2.23
CA LEU A 85 -28.63 -1.82 2.41
C LEU A 85 -29.27 -1.44 1.09
N VAL A 86 -29.21 -2.37 0.13
CA VAL A 86 -29.98 -2.34 -1.10
C VAL A 86 -31.36 -1.93 -0.63
N PRO A 87 -31.88 -0.76 -1.00
CA PRO A 87 -33.25 -0.43 -0.67
C PRO A 87 -34.06 -1.52 -1.36
N GLN A 88 -34.57 -2.47 -0.58
CA GLN A 88 -35.50 -3.48 -1.04
C GLN A 88 -36.82 -2.76 -1.28
N GLN A 89 -36.86 -1.94 -2.33
CA GLN A 89 -38.08 -1.45 -2.93
C GLN A 89 -38.70 -2.62 -3.69
N GLY A 90 -39.75 -3.17 -3.11
CA GLY A 90 -40.59 -4.22 -3.66
C GLY A 90 -41.17 -4.98 -2.47
N GLY A 91 -42.37 -4.68 -1.97
CA GLY A 91 -43.60 -4.45 -2.71
C GLY A 91 -44.52 -5.63 -2.41
N GLN A 92 -45.72 -5.32 -1.91
CA GLN A 92 -46.91 -6.20 -1.87
C GLN A 92 -46.95 -7.29 -0.78
N SER A 93 -47.76 -7.06 0.25
CA SER A 93 -49.10 -7.66 0.39
C SER A 93 -49.91 -6.96 1.47
#